data_AF-A0A5D4XM04-F1
#
_entry.id   AF-A0A5D4XM04-F1
#
_cell.length_a   1.000
_cell.length_b   1.000
_cell.length_c   1.000
_cell.angle_alpha   90.00
_cell.angle_beta   90.00
_cell.angle_gamma   90.00
#
_symmetry.space_group_name_H-M   'P 1'
#
loop_
_entity.id
_entity.type
_entity.pdbx_description
1 polymer ?
#
loop_
_entity_poly.entity_id
_entity_poly.type
_entity_poly.pdbx_seq_one_letter_code
_entity_poly.pdbx_strand_id
1 'polypeptide(L)'
;MARNLSGPLLRNPRRMPLPRILLPALIALTCCFATAMSHATTGTTPATEDAPAHVRCAQLRTGMNYREAMAIMGRAPDSTLSGHSAAGPGDDPPAGSFAIDFWHDHDADGRRLTTSMRYRGGVVEEVDCGRPDPAPAAAKPDGR
;
A
#
# COMPACT_ATOMS: atom_id res chain seq x y z
N MET A 1 -59.79 7.56 19.02
CA MET A 1 -60.68 7.12 17.93
C MET A 1 -60.82 8.26 16.93
N ALA A 2 -60.21 8.16 15.76
CA ALA A 2 -60.55 8.94 14.58
C ALA A 2 -60.03 8.17 13.35
N ARG A 3 -60.99 7.72 12.52
CA ARG A 3 -60.79 7.10 11.20
C ARG A 3 -60.84 8.21 10.16
N ASN A 4 -60.04 8.10 9.09
CA ASN A 4 -60.30 8.52 7.71
C ASN A 4 -58.96 8.52 6.94
N LEU A 5 -58.83 8.22 5.66
CA LEU A 5 -59.70 7.61 4.64
C LEU A 5 -58.74 7.20 3.51
N SER A 6 -59.08 6.10 2.87
CA SER A 6 -58.44 5.55 1.68
C SER A 6 -58.30 6.58 0.55
N GLY A 7 -57.17 6.53 -0.14
CA GLY A 7 -57.03 7.04 -1.50
C GLY A 7 -56.38 5.98 -2.38
N PRO A 8 -57.08 5.38 -3.34
CA PRO A 8 -56.45 4.69 -4.46
C PRO A 8 -56.25 5.68 -5.61
N LEU A 9 -55.27 5.42 -6.48
CA LEU A 9 -55.50 5.19 -7.91
C LEU A 9 -54.18 5.01 -8.66
N LEU A 10 -54.13 3.89 -9.37
CA LEU A 10 -53.14 3.51 -10.35
C LEU A 10 -53.00 4.56 -11.45
N ARG A 11 -51.78 4.75 -11.97
CA ARG A 11 -51.49 4.64 -13.42
C ARG A 11 -49.98 4.64 -13.71
N ASN A 12 -49.48 3.44 -14.01
CA ASN A 12 -48.36 3.17 -14.93
C ASN A 12 -48.74 3.66 -16.36
N PRO A 13 -47.94 3.53 -17.44
CA PRO A 13 -46.49 3.27 -17.58
C PRO A 13 -45.84 4.17 -18.67
N ARG A 14 -44.50 4.30 -18.71
CA ARG A 14 -43.78 4.42 -20.01
C ARG A 14 -42.41 3.75 -19.93
N ARG A 15 -42.39 2.48 -20.34
CA ARG A 15 -41.20 1.77 -20.80
C ARG A 15 -40.67 2.50 -22.03
N MET A 16 -39.46 3.03 -21.99
CA MET A 16 -38.75 3.45 -23.20
C MET A 16 -38.05 2.23 -23.82
N PRO A 17 -38.19 2.02 -25.14
CA PRO A 17 -37.49 0.96 -25.86
C PRO A 17 -36.01 1.28 -26.07
N LEU A 18 -35.17 0.25 -25.96
CA LEU A 18 -33.73 0.28 -26.24
C LEU A 18 -33.42 0.68 -27.70
N PRO A 19 -32.39 1.49 -27.95
CA PRO A 19 -31.70 1.46 -29.22
C PRO A 19 -30.76 0.25 -29.25
N ARG A 20 -31.13 -0.75 -30.06
CA ARG A 20 -30.25 -1.81 -30.55
C ARG A 20 -29.16 -1.17 -31.41
N ILE A 21 -27.98 -0.95 -30.83
CA ILE A 21 -26.82 -0.55 -31.62
C ILE A 21 -26.18 -1.83 -32.17
N LEU A 22 -26.38 -2.02 -33.47
CA LEU A 22 -25.77 -3.02 -34.32
C LEU A 22 -24.25 -2.96 -34.23
N LEU A 23 -23.60 -4.10 -33.95
CA LEU A 23 -22.20 -4.35 -34.28
C LEU A 23 -22.03 -4.28 -35.81
N PRO A 24 -21.04 -3.54 -36.33
CA PRO A 24 -20.36 -3.90 -37.55
C PRO A 24 -19.04 -4.62 -37.23
N ALA A 25 -18.85 -5.71 -37.97
CA ALA A 25 -17.71 -6.59 -37.99
C ALA A 25 -16.43 -5.93 -38.53
N LEU A 26 -15.29 -6.51 -38.14
CA LEU A 26 -13.97 -6.58 -38.82
C LEU A 26 -13.35 -5.28 -39.35
N ILE A 27 -12.04 -5.09 -39.11
CA ILE A 27 -11.02 -4.83 -40.17
C ILE A 27 -9.61 -4.69 -39.56
N ALA A 28 -8.67 -5.34 -40.26
CA ALA A 28 -7.23 -5.09 -40.43
C ALA A 28 -6.24 -5.25 -39.25
N LEU A 29 -5.57 -6.40 -39.31
CA LEU A 29 -4.13 -6.54 -39.13
C LEU A 29 -3.36 -5.32 -39.69
N THR A 30 -2.73 -4.53 -38.81
CA THR A 30 -1.77 -3.51 -39.23
C THR A 30 -0.40 -3.89 -38.66
N CYS A 31 0.43 -4.45 -39.54
CA CYS A 31 1.83 -4.69 -39.28
C CYS A 31 2.63 -3.37 -39.32
N CYS A 32 3.62 -3.31 -38.43
CA CYS A 32 4.88 -2.59 -38.53
C CYS A 32 4.99 -1.14 -38.04
N PHE A 33 6.12 -0.96 -37.34
CA PHE A 33 6.85 0.26 -36.95
C PHE A 33 6.38 1.01 -35.70
N ALA A 34 6.82 0.52 -34.54
CA ALA A 34 7.27 1.39 -33.45
C ALA A 34 8.77 1.13 -33.22
N THR A 35 9.56 2.00 -33.83
CA THR A 35 11.00 2.19 -33.62
C THR A 35 11.29 2.36 -32.12
N ALA A 36 12.38 1.74 -31.67
CA ALA A 36 12.87 1.80 -30.31
C ALA A 36 12.94 3.23 -29.75
N MET A 37 12.34 3.44 -28.58
CA MET A 37 12.88 4.38 -27.60
C MET A 37 13.45 3.54 -26.47
N SER A 38 14.76 3.31 -26.54
CA SER A 38 15.57 2.89 -25.40
C SER A 38 15.51 3.98 -24.34
N HIS A 39 14.45 3.99 -23.54
CA HIS A 39 14.58 4.57 -22.21
C HIS A 39 15.41 3.57 -21.40
N ALA A 40 16.68 3.93 -21.23
CA ALA A 40 17.49 3.42 -20.14
C ALA A 40 16.84 3.88 -18.82
N THR A 41 15.77 3.20 -18.43
CA THR A 41 15.24 3.31 -17.08
C THR A 41 16.14 2.42 -16.24
N THR A 42 16.94 3.05 -15.39
CA THR A 42 17.73 2.41 -14.35
C THR A 42 16.87 1.35 -13.68
N GLY A 43 17.19 0.08 -13.95
CA GLY A 43 16.39 -1.06 -13.52
C GLY A 43 16.32 -1.09 -12.00
N THR A 44 15.22 -0.56 -11.46
CA THR A 44 14.76 -0.97 -10.14
C THR A 44 14.04 -2.29 -10.38
N THR A 45 14.81 -3.38 -10.36
CA THR A 45 14.24 -4.72 -10.37
C THR A 45 13.23 -4.78 -9.23
N PRO A 46 11.94 -5.09 -9.48
CA PRO A 46 11.01 -5.29 -8.39
C PRO A 46 11.59 -6.38 -7.51
N ALA A 47 11.81 -6.04 -6.24
CA ALA A 47 12.31 -6.99 -5.26
C ALA A 47 11.43 -8.25 -5.31
N THR A 48 12.05 -9.42 -5.44
CA THR A 48 11.36 -10.72 -5.48
C THR A 48 10.41 -10.87 -4.28
N GLU A 49 9.36 -11.68 -4.43
CA GLU A 49 8.28 -11.87 -3.44
C GLU A 49 8.76 -12.41 -2.07
N ASP A 50 10.04 -12.80 -1.95
CA ASP A 50 10.73 -13.16 -0.69
C ASP A 50 11.91 -12.25 -0.31
N ALA A 51 12.10 -11.11 -0.98
CA ALA A 51 13.20 -10.21 -0.64
C ALA A 51 13.07 -9.66 0.80
N PRO A 52 14.18 -9.55 1.54
CA PRO A 52 14.18 -8.96 2.88
C PRO A 52 13.57 -7.54 2.89
N ALA A 53 12.93 -7.18 4.00
CA ALA A 53 12.26 -5.89 4.17
C ALA A 53 13.22 -4.72 3.96
N HIS A 54 14.46 -4.82 4.44
CA HIS A 54 15.49 -3.78 4.22
C HIS A 54 15.85 -3.57 2.73
N VAL A 55 15.73 -4.59 1.89
CA VAL A 55 15.94 -4.48 0.44
C VAL A 55 14.72 -3.82 -0.24
N ARG A 56 13.51 -4.22 0.15
CA ARG A 56 12.26 -3.64 -0.37
C ARG A 56 12.09 -2.17 -0.01
N CYS A 57 12.48 -1.83 1.21
CA CYS A 57 12.48 -0.49 1.75
C CYS A 57 13.18 0.52 0.86
N ALA A 58 14.22 0.11 0.11
CA ALA A 58 14.95 0.98 -0.82
C ALA A 58 14.07 1.52 -1.98
N GLN A 59 12.89 0.96 -2.20
CA GLN A 59 11.91 1.44 -3.19
C GLN A 59 10.92 2.46 -2.60
N LEU A 60 10.81 2.57 -1.28
CA LEU A 60 9.91 3.51 -0.62
C LEU A 60 10.42 4.95 -0.77
N ARG A 61 9.50 5.91 -0.79
CA ARG A 61 9.80 7.34 -0.92
C ARG A 61 8.91 8.15 0.03
N THR A 62 9.45 9.23 0.59
CA THR A 62 8.64 10.24 1.28
C THR A 62 7.59 10.79 0.32
N GLY A 63 6.36 10.99 0.81
CA GLY A 63 5.21 11.40 0.01
C GLY A 63 4.40 10.25 -0.59
N MET A 64 4.90 9.02 -0.52
CA MET A 64 4.17 7.83 -0.97
C MET A 64 2.95 7.55 -0.09
N ASN A 65 1.88 7.02 -0.68
CA ASN A 65 0.72 6.59 0.10
C ASN A 65 1.05 5.32 0.90
N TYR A 66 0.54 5.22 2.14
CA TYR A 66 0.74 4.07 3.02
C TYR A 66 0.38 2.74 2.36
N ARG A 67 -0.74 2.67 1.62
CA ARG A 67 -1.17 1.43 0.96
C ARG A 67 -0.21 1.00 -0.13
N GLU A 68 0.33 1.95 -0.90
CA GLU A 68 1.36 1.70 -1.90
C GLU A 68 2.66 1.23 -1.24
N ALA A 69 3.06 1.89 -0.16
CA ALA A 69 4.24 1.50 0.61
C ALA A 69 4.11 0.09 1.19
N MET A 70 2.94 -0.26 1.73
CA MET A 70 2.66 -1.60 2.24
C MET A 70 2.65 -2.66 1.13
N ALA A 71 2.15 -2.32 -0.06
CA ALA A 71 2.24 -3.22 -1.21
C ALA A 71 3.70 -3.49 -1.64
N ILE A 72 4.58 -2.48 -1.56
CA ILE A 72 6.02 -2.64 -1.82
C ILE A 72 6.69 -3.47 -0.73
N MET A 73 6.37 -3.22 0.54
CA MET A 73 6.92 -4.00 1.66
C MET A 73 6.47 -5.46 1.62
N GLY A 74 5.26 -5.72 1.14
CA GLY A 74 4.73 -7.06 0.86
C GLY A 74 4.63 -7.97 2.08
N ARG A 75 4.69 -7.42 3.30
CA ARG A 75 4.48 -8.15 4.56
C ARG A 75 4.04 -7.20 5.67
N ALA A 76 3.30 -7.72 6.64
CA ALA A 76 2.87 -6.96 7.81
C ALA A 76 4.07 -6.53 8.68
N PRO A 77 3.98 -5.36 9.35
CA PRO A 77 4.98 -4.93 10.32
C PRO A 77 4.90 -5.73 11.62
N ASP A 78 5.94 -5.61 12.43
CA ASP A 78 5.98 -6.16 13.78
C ASP A 78 5.02 -5.36 14.70
N SER A 79 3.91 -5.99 15.08
CA SER A 79 2.88 -5.37 15.90
C SER A 79 3.30 -5.08 17.35
N THR A 80 4.42 -5.65 17.82
CA THR A 80 4.90 -5.44 19.19
C THR A 80 5.72 -4.16 19.35
N LEU A 81 6.25 -3.64 18.24
CA LEU A 81 7.09 -2.44 18.19
C LEU A 81 6.42 -1.28 17.47
N SER A 82 5.46 -1.59 16.59
CA SER A 82 4.75 -0.58 15.82
C SER A 82 3.76 0.19 16.70
N GLY A 83 3.70 1.50 16.52
CA GLY A 83 2.90 2.40 17.35
C GLY A 83 2.03 3.30 16.48
N HIS A 84 0.73 3.37 16.80
CA HIS A 84 -0.25 4.15 16.03
C HIS A 84 -1.05 5.08 16.94
N SER A 85 -1.22 6.34 16.53
CA SER A 85 -2.07 7.29 17.26
C SER A 85 -3.56 7.06 17.01
N ALA A 86 -3.92 6.38 15.91
CA ALA A 86 -5.28 5.94 15.57
C ALA A 86 -5.22 4.95 14.39
N ALA A 87 -6.04 3.88 14.44
CA ALA A 87 -6.30 3.01 13.29
C ALA A 87 -7.58 3.48 12.57
N GLY A 88 -7.55 3.55 11.25
CA GLY A 88 -8.71 3.92 10.44
C GLY A 88 -9.41 2.70 9.87
N PRO A 89 -10.55 2.89 9.18
CA PRO A 89 -11.26 1.79 8.55
C PRO A 89 -10.43 1.14 7.45
N GLY A 90 -10.34 -0.20 7.46
CA GLY A 90 -9.66 -0.97 6.41
C GLY A 90 -8.13 -0.86 6.45
N ASP A 91 -7.55 -0.74 7.65
CA ASP A 91 -6.10 -0.62 7.91
C ASP A 91 -5.43 0.64 7.32
N ASP A 92 -6.22 1.57 6.76
CA ASP A 92 -5.71 2.86 6.31
C ASP A 92 -5.63 3.85 7.48
N PRO A 93 -4.54 4.61 7.63
CA PRO A 93 -4.41 5.61 8.69
C PRO A 93 -5.34 6.80 8.42
N PRO A 94 -6.18 7.24 9.39
CA PRO A 94 -7.09 8.36 9.17
C PRO A 94 -6.30 9.67 9.01
N ALA A 95 -6.90 10.67 8.36
CA ALA A 95 -6.28 11.98 8.21
C ALA A 95 -5.88 12.57 9.58
N GLY A 96 -4.62 12.96 9.72
CA GLY A 96 -4.06 13.46 10.99
C GLY A 96 -3.53 12.41 11.96
N SER A 97 -3.73 11.11 11.69
CA SER A 97 -3.05 10.04 12.45
C SER A 97 -1.55 10.06 12.16
N PHE A 98 -0.79 9.62 13.15
CA PHE A 98 0.64 9.41 13.07
C PHE A 98 0.94 7.97 13.49
N ALA A 99 1.85 7.31 12.78
CA ALA A 99 2.33 6.01 13.19
C ALA A 99 3.74 5.72 12.68
N ILE A 100 4.35 4.72 13.31
CA ILE A 100 5.62 4.15 12.91
C ILE A 100 5.51 2.63 12.92
N ASP A 101 5.93 2.02 11.82
CA ASP A 101 5.95 0.58 11.61
C ASP A 101 7.38 0.08 11.57
N PHE A 102 7.61 -1.12 12.10
CA PHE A 102 8.92 -1.76 12.15
C PHE A 102 8.95 -3.14 11.50
N TRP A 103 10.08 -3.48 10.89
CA TRP A 103 10.39 -4.81 10.37
C TRP A 103 11.80 -5.20 10.79
N HIS A 104 11.96 -6.45 11.23
CA HIS A 104 13.26 -7.05 11.49
C HIS A 104 13.64 -8.05 10.40
N ASP A 105 14.90 -8.00 10.00
CA ASP A 105 15.57 -9.01 9.19
C ASP A 105 16.95 -9.32 9.79
N HIS A 106 17.68 -10.23 9.16
CA HIS A 106 19.11 -10.42 9.40
C HIS A 106 19.89 -10.13 8.11
N ASP A 107 21.09 -9.57 8.25
CA ASP A 107 22.04 -9.48 7.14
C ASP A 107 22.76 -10.83 6.89
N ALA A 108 23.67 -10.84 5.91
CA ALA A 108 24.45 -12.02 5.57
C ALA A 108 25.38 -12.49 6.73
N ASP A 109 25.73 -11.60 7.65
CA ASP A 109 26.56 -11.88 8.82
C ASP A 109 25.72 -12.31 10.04
N GLY A 110 24.39 -12.42 9.88
CA GLY A 110 23.47 -12.78 10.95
C GLY A 110 23.20 -11.66 11.95
N ARG A 111 23.54 -10.40 11.63
CA ARG A 111 23.21 -9.25 12.48
C ARG A 111 21.76 -8.82 12.23
N ARG A 112 21.05 -8.49 13.31
CA ARG A 112 19.68 -7.99 13.19
C ARG A 112 19.68 -6.59 12.56
N LEU A 113 18.89 -6.44 11.51
CA LEU A 113 18.61 -5.19 10.84
C LEU A 113 17.17 -4.77 11.15
N THR A 114 16.98 -3.48 11.40
CA THR A 114 15.68 -2.87 11.64
C THR A 114 15.35 -1.90 10.52
N THR A 115 14.21 -2.12 9.88
CA THR A 115 13.61 -1.19 8.94
C THR A 115 12.45 -0.50 9.63
N SER A 116 12.35 0.83 9.51
CA SER A 116 11.20 1.58 10.03
C SER A 116 10.60 2.51 8.99
N MET A 117 9.27 2.61 9.01
CA MET A 117 8.51 3.52 8.16
C MET A 117 7.61 4.38 9.03
N ARG A 118 7.76 5.71 8.92
CA ARG A 118 6.95 6.69 9.64
C ARG A 118 6.00 7.37 8.68
N TYR A 119 4.74 7.50 9.06
CA TYR A 119 3.71 8.10 8.21
C TYR A 119 2.72 8.94 9.00
N ARG A 120 2.14 9.93 8.30
CA ARG A 120 1.10 10.81 8.82
C ARG A 120 -0.02 10.95 7.81
N GLY A 121 -1.27 10.78 8.26
CA GLY A 121 -2.45 10.93 7.41
C GLY A 121 -2.43 10.03 6.17
N GLY A 122 -1.86 8.83 6.29
CA GLY A 122 -1.73 7.88 5.20
C GLY A 122 -0.60 8.19 4.20
N VAL A 123 0.32 9.11 4.53
CA VAL A 123 1.46 9.48 3.68
C VAL A 123 2.77 9.21 4.42
N VAL A 124 3.72 8.56 3.75
CA VAL A 124 5.06 8.30 4.28
C VAL A 124 5.82 9.62 4.48
N GLU A 125 6.24 9.88 5.72
CA GLU A 125 7.08 11.02 6.07
C GLU A 125 8.56 10.66 6.02
N GLU A 126 8.92 9.47 6.52
CA GLU A 126 10.31 9.06 6.71
C GLU A 126 10.45 7.54 6.63
N VAL A 127 11.60 7.10 6.13
CA VAL A 127 11.94 5.70 5.93
C VAL A 127 13.40 5.48 6.31
N ASP A 128 13.65 4.51 7.19
CA ASP A 128 14.98 4.02 7.54
C ASP A 128 15.11 2.55 7.12
N CYS A 129 16.01 2.26 6.17
CA CYS A 129 16.17 0.91 5.62
C CYS A 129 17.36 0.18 6.25
N GLY A 130 17.07 -0.86 7.03
CA GLY A 130 18.10 -1.78 7.52
C GLY A 130 19.14 -1.13 8.45
N ARG A 131 18.70 -0.32 9.41
CA ARG A 131 19.57 0.17 10.49
C ARG A 131 20.04 -1.04 11.31
N PRO A 132 21.36 -1.27 11.46
CA PRO A 132 21.85 -2.33 12.32
C PRO A 132 21.44 -2.03 13.77
N ASP A 133 20.89 -3.03 14.45
CA ASP A 133 20.55 -2.83 15.84
C ASP A 133 21.81 -2.66 16.68
N PRO A 134 21.81 -1.73 17.65
CA PRO A 134 22.91 -1.60 18.57
C PRO A 134 23.09 -2.94 19.27
N ALA A 135 24.32 -3.46 19.25
CA ALA A 135 24.67 -4.63 20.04
C ALA A 135 24.23 -4.37 21.49
N PRO A 136 23.67 -5.36 22.19
CA PRO A 136 23.35 -5.19 23.60
C PRO A 136 24.61 -4.69 24.29
N ALA A 137 24.50 -3.55 24.99
CA ALA A 137 25.62 -2.99 25.72
C ALA A 137 26.17 -4.12 26.59
N ALA A 138 27.44 -4.50 26.37
CA ALA A 138 28.08 -5.51 27.18
C ALA A 138 27.87 -5.08 28.63
N ALA A 139 27.11 -5.88 29.39
CA ALA A 139 26.84 -5.59 30.78
C ALA A 139 28.21 -5.34 31.43
N LYS A 140 28.43 -4.11 31.92
CA LYS A 140 29.65 -3.85 32.67
C LYS A 140 29.69 -4.91 33.77
N PRO A 141 30.80 -5.66 33.92
CA PRO A 141 30.90 -6.55 35.06
C PRO A 141 30.74 -5.67 36.31
N ASP A 142 29.70 -5.94 37.08
CA ASP A 142 29.55 -5.37 38.41
C ASP A 142 30.77 -5.87 39.20
N GLY A 143 31.76 -4.99 39.34
CA GLY A 143 32.94 -5.24 40.15
C GLY A 143 32.48 -5.36 41.59
N ARG A 144 32.34 -6.61 42.07
CA ARG A 144 32.12 -6.94 43.46
C ARG A 144 33.21 -7.87 43.95
#